data_AF-A0A7W1XQ30-F1
#
_entry.id   AF-A0A7W1XQ30-F1
#
_cell.length_a   1.000
_cell.length_b   1.000
_cell.length_c   1.000
_cell.angle_alpha   90.00
_cell.angle_beta   90.00
_cell.angle_gamma   90.00
#
_symmetry.space_group_name_H-M   'P 1'
#
loop_
_entity.id
_entity.type
_entity.pdbx_description
1 polymer ?
#
loop_
_entity_poly.entity_id
_entity_poly.type
_entity_poly.pdbx_seq_one_letter_code
_entity_poly.pdbx_strand_id
1 'polypeptide(L)' 'MKVVCILCDKVFQPDSRTEKKIKKYPHRLQLCPECHERIKNQVLARTGKSQSSEV' A
#
# COMPACT_ATOMS: atom_id res chain seq x y z
N MET A 1 12.46 2.03 8.91
CA MET A 1 13.22 1.53 7.74
C MET A 1 12.75 2.27 6.50
N LYS A 2 13.61 2.48 5.51
CA LYS A 2 13.21 3.08 4.22
C LYS A 2 12.82 1.95 3.26
N VAL A 3 11.66 2.08 2.61
CA VAL A 3 11.11 1.05 1.72
C VAL A 3 10.84 1.68 0.36
N VAL A 4 11.11 0.93 -0.72
CA VAL A 4 10.86 1.38 -2.09
C VAL A 4 9.50 0.88 -2.54
N CYS A 5 8.70 1.77 -3.12
CA CYS A 5 7.44 1.39 -3.75
C CYS A 5 7.69 0.69 -5.08
N ILE A 6 7.10 -0.50 -5.28
CA ILE A 6 7.26 -1.27 -6.52
C ILE A 6 6.61 -0.64 -7.76
N LEU A 7 5.72 0.35 -7.58
CA LEU A 7 4.99 0.97 -8.70
C LEU A 7 5.55 2.31 -9.16
N CYS A 8 6.24 3.04 -8.29
CA CYS A 8 6.73 4.39 -8.61
C CYS A 8 8.18 4.61 -8.20
N ASP A 9 8.85 3.57 -7.70
CA ASP A 9 10.24 3.57 -7.24
C ASP A 9 10.59 4.64 -6.20
N LYS A 10 9.58 5.30 -5.63
CA LYS A 10 9.76 6.28 -4.56
C LYS A 10 10.07 5.56 -3.25
N VAL A 11 11.02 6.13 -2.53
CA VAL A 11 11.31 5.74 -1.16
C VAL A 11 10.26 6.36 -0.24
N PHE A 12 9.64 5.56 0.61
CA PHE A 12 8.70 6.01 1.63
C PHE A 12 9.04 5.41 3.00
N GLN A 13 8.51 6.05 4.04
CA GLN A 13 8.65 5.60 5.42
C GLN A 13 7.32 4.99 5.87
N PRO A 14 7.28 3.67 6.14
CA PRO A 14 6.07 3.00 6.59
C PRO A 14 5.77 3.30 8.06
N ASP A 15 4.50 3.32 8.43
CA ASP A 15 4.06 3.41 9.84
C ASP A 15 4.55 2.22 10.66
N SER A 16 4.59 2.36 11.99
CA SER A 16 5.06 1.33 12.91
C SER A 16 4.40 -0.04 12.73
N ARG A 17 3.10 -0.07 12.38
CA ARG A 17 2.37 -1.33 12.12
C ARG A 17 2.78 -1.94 10.77
N THR A 18 2.92 -1.10 9.74
CA THR A 18 3.35 -1.50 8.40
C THR A 18 4.79 -1.99 8.43
N GLU A 19 5.68 -1.30 9.14
CA GLU A 19 7.08 -1.72 9.32
C GLU A 19 7.18 -3.14 9.93
N LYS A 20 6.39 -3.43 10.97
CA LYS A 20 6.34 -4.78 11.56
C LYS A 20 5.88 -5.84 10.55
N LYS A 21 4.89 -5.51 9.70
CA LYS A 21 4.42 -6.42 8.63
C LYS A 21 5.50 -6.65 7.57
N ILE A 22 6.23 -5.61 7.18
CA ILE A 22 7.31 -5.70 6.20
C ILE A 22 8.46 -6.56 6.74
N LYS A 23 8.86 -6.34 7.99
CA LYS A 23 9.88 -7.16 8.65
C LYS A 23 9.47 -8.63 8.76
N LYS A 24 8.19 -8.90 9.04
CA LYS A 24 7.65 -10.26 9.12
C LYS A 24 7.51 -10.93 7.74
N TYR A 25 7.20 -10.16 6.71
CA TYR A 25 6.92 -10.64 5.36
C TYR A 25 7.64 -9.78 4.30
N PRO A 26 8.98 -9.85 4.22
CA PRO A 26 9.77 -8.98 3.35
C PRO A 26 9.57 -9.26 1.86
N HIS A 27 9.13 -10.47 1.50
CA HIS A 27 8.84 -10.89 0.13
C HIS A 27 7.51 -10.36 -0.41
N ARG A 28 6.69 -9.69 0.41
CA ARG A 28 5.43 -9.10 -0.07
C ARG A 28 5.70 -7.78 -0.78
N LEU A 29 4.89 -7.52 -1.81
CA LEU A 29 4.87 -6.25 -2.53
C LEU A 29 4.59 -5.08 -1.58
N GLN A 30 5.40 -4.03 -1.68
CA GLN A 30 5.27 -2.81 -0.89
C GLN A 30 4.85 -1.66 -1.78
N LEU A 31 3.78 -1.00 -1.38
CA LEU A 31 3.24 0.18 -2.07
C LEU A 31 3.33 1.38 -1.14
N CYS A 32 3.75 2.52 -1.70
CA CYS A 32 3.62 3.78 -0.99
C CYS A 32 2.13 4.14 -0.82
N PRO A 33 1.78 4.95 0.19
CA PRO A 33 0.41 5.36 0.45
C PRO A 33 -0.24 6.04 -0.77
N GLU A 34 0.51 6.83 -1.53
CA GLU A 34 0.01 7.46 -2.76
C GLU A 34 -0.46 6.42 -3.80
N CYS A 35 0.37 5.40 -4.07
CA CYS A 35 0.04 4.35 -5.03
C CYS A 35 -1.12 3.47 -4.53
N HIS A 36 -1.17 3.22 -3.22
CA HIS A 36 -2.28 2.50 -2.61
C HIS A 36 -3.61 3.24 -2.81
N GLU A 37 -3.66 4.54 -2.50
CA GLU A 37 -4.86 5.37 -2.70
C GLU A 37 -5.23 5.51 -4.18
N ARG A 38 -4.25 5.68 -5.08
CA ARG A 38 -4.50 5.73 -6.53
C ARG A 38 -5.17 4.45 -7.03
N ILE A 39 -4.65 3.29 -6.65
CA ILE A 39 -5.24 1.99 -7.04
C ILE A 39 -6.60 1.83 -6.42
N LYS A 40 -6.75 2.12 -5.13
CA LYS A 40 -8.03 2.05 -4.42
C LYS A 40 -9.09 2.88 -5.13
N ASN A 41 -8.80 4.14 -5.48
CA ASN A 41 -9.73 5.01 -6.20
C ASN A 41 -10.07 4.49 -7.60
N GLN A 42 -9.09 3.94 -8.33
CA GLN A 42 -9.35 3.32 -9.63
C GLN A 42 -10.23 2.07 -9.52
N VAL A 43 -10.00 1.23 -8.51
CA VAL A 43 -10.81 0.04 -8.26
C VAL A 43 -12.23 0.45 -7.88
N LEU A 44 -12.39 1.40 -6.96
CA LEU A 44 -13.70 1.93 -6.55
C LEU A 44 -14.47 2.54 -7.72
N ALA A 45 -13.79 3.29 -8.60
CA ALA A 45 -14.41 3.85 -9.80
C ALA A 45 -14.86 2.76 -10.79
N ARG A 46 -14.16 1.62 -10.84
CA ARG A 46 -14.52 0.47 -11.70
C ARG A 46 -15.63 -0.38 -11.10
N THR A 47 -15.71 -0.53 -9.78
CA THR A 47 -16.67 -1.41 -9.11
C THR A 47 -18.02 -0.77 -8.80
N GLY A 48 -18.15 0.55 -8.86
CA GLY A 48 -19.44 1.25 -8.77
C GLY A 48 -20.19 1.12 -7.42
N LYS A 49 -19.83 0.19 -6.54
CA LYS A 49 -20.30 0.07 -5.14
C LYS A 49 -19.50 -1.01 -4.39
N SER A 50 -19.26 -0.74 -3.11
CA SER A 50 -18.96 -1.71 -2.04
C SER A 50 -17.60 -2.42 -2.10
N GLN A 51 -16.60 -1.92 -1.37
CA GLN A 51 -15.85 -2.73 -0.38
C GLN A 51 -15.21 -1.83 0.68
N SER A 52 -15.91 -1.72 1.80
CA SER A 52 -15.36 -1.47 3.13
C SER A 52 -14.38 -2.59 3.48
N SER A 53 -13.12 -2.23 3.74
CA SER A 53 -12.18 -3.06 4.49
C SER A 53 -11.18 -2.14 5.18
N GLU A 54 -11.66 -1.59 6.30
CA GLU A 54 -10.87 -1.03 7.38
C GLU A 54 -10.39 -2.19 8.26
N VAL A 55 -9.07 -2.31 8.47
CA VAL A 55 -8.43 -3.18 9.50
C VAL A 55 -7.17 -2.53 10.05
#